data_AF-A0A0R3PFB6-F1
#
_entry.id   AF-A0A0R3PFB6-F1
#
_cell.length_a   1.000
_cell.length_b   1.000
_cell.length_c   1.000
_cell.angle_alpha   90.00
_cell.angle_beta   90.00
_cell.angle_gamma   90.00
#
_symmetry.space_group_name_H-M   'P 1'
#
loop_
_entity.id
_entity.type
_entity.pdbx_description
1 polymer ?
#
loop_
_entity_poly.entity_id
_entity_poly.type
_entity_poly.pdbx_seq_one_letter_code
_entity_poly.pdbx_strand_id
1 'polypeptide(L)'
;LRLQGTTVAKPAKLRKIRDYPSSVLHSALAASENNIFVQGAVNEMKEVEAVLGEELTRHFSLQVDLRVYEDMLVKLEKGGEHRMSSIGRVSLKSPVMVMINFADNPTAIKWAKLAIQKSHLSVTPQQEGVVLYVPVPRMTRERREQLAHEAKGKILNDYKRALNDIYTQFEKKSNQSITNQDELRHTRQLLLDLKHAMEKRGVELIDTKRKELLTEIV
;
A
#
# COMPACT_ATOMS: atom_id res chain seq x y z
N LEU A 1 -12.81 -4.63 -46.83
CA LEU A 1 -12.54 -5.72 -45.86
C LEU A 1 -11.10 -5.66 -45.37
N ARG A 2 -10.83 -4.97 -44.25
CA ARG A 2 -9.87 -5.39 -43.20
C ARG A 2 -9.79 -4.32 -42.11
N LEU A 3 -10.28 -4.68 -40.93
CA LEU A 3 -10.10 -3.96 -39.68
C LEU A 3 -8.66 -4.19 -39.19
N GLN A 4 -7.94 -3.14 -38.83
CA GLN A 4 -6.67 -3.25 -38.09
C GLN A 4 -7.01 -3.33 -36.60
N GLY A 5 -6.66 -4.45 -35.98
CA GLY A 5 -6.80 -4.68 -34.54
C GLY A 5 -5.64 -4.05 -33.78
N THR A 6 -5.97 -3.21 -32.81
CA THR A 6 -5.09 -2.71 -31.75
C THR A 6 -4.61 -3.86 -30.86
N THR A 7 -3.31 -4.12 -30.87
CA THR A 7 -2.63 -5.03 -29.95
C THR A 7 -2.44 -4.37 -28.59
N VAL A 8 -3.11 -4.91 -27.58
CA VAL A 8 -2.94 -4.54 -26.17
C VAL A 8 -1.59 -5.04 -25.66
N ALA A 9 -0.78 -4.12 -25.11
CA ALA A 9 0.52 -4.40 -24.52
C ALA A 9 0.39 -5.30 -23.28
N LYS A 10 1.19 -6.38 -23.24
CA LYS A 10 1.34 -7.28 -22.08
C LYS A 10 2.09 -6.56 -20.95
N PRO A 11 1.68 -6.70 -19.67
CA PRO A 11 2.47 -6.17 -18.57
C PRO A 11 3.73 -7.00 -18.32
N ALA A 12 4.79 -6.29 -17.91
CA ALA A 12 6.15 -6.77 -17.74
C ALA A 12 6.28 -7.87 -16.67
N LYS A 13 7.22 -8.80 -16.91
CA LYS A 13 7.60 -9.91 -16.02
C LYS A 13 7.96 -9.39 -14.62
N LEU A 14 7.12 -9.72 -13.64
CA LEU A 14 7.46 -9.69 -12.22
C LEU A 14 8.65 -10.63 -11.99
N ARG A 15 9.75 -10.09 -11.46
CA ARG A 15 10.96 -10.83 -11.13
C ARG A 15 10.62 -11.83 -10.02
N LYS A 16 10.90 -13.12 -10.27
CA LYS A 16 10.78 -14.21 -9.29
C LYS A 16 11.53 -13.83 -8.02
N ILE A 17 10.77 -13.61 -6.95
CA ILE A 17 11.32 -13.52 -5.60
C ILE A 17 11.81 -14.93 -5.26
N ARG A 18 13.10 -15.00 -4.92
CA ARG A 18 13.85 -16.22 -4.59
C ARG A 18 13.08 -17.07 -3.57
N ASP A 19 12.84 -18.32 -3.94
CA ASP A 19 12.53 -19.38 -2.99
C ASP A 19 13.71 -19.60 -2.01
N TYR A 20 13.35 -19.95 -0.76
CA TYR A 20 14.14 -20.55 0.34
C TYR A 20 14.67 -19.67 1.50
N PRO A 21 14.71 -20.20 2.76
CA PRO A 21 14.34 -21.56 3.19
C PRO A 21 13.02 -21.59 3.98
N SER A 22 12.02 -22.24 3.40
CA SER A 22 10.74 -22.53 4.04
C SER A 22 10.77 -23.85 4.82
N SER A 23 11.90 -24.31 5.37
CA SER A 23 11.97 -25.67 5.95
C SER A 23 10.93 -25.93 7.05
N VAL A 24 10.59 -24.90 7.84
CA VAL A 24 9.55 -24.96 8.88
C VAL A 24 8.14 -24.91 8.30
N LEU A 25 7.92 -24.10 7.25
CA LEU A 25 6.62 -24.05 6.57
C LEU A 25 6.39 -25.31 5.75
N HIS A 26 7.42 -25.87 5.10
CA HIS A 26 7.37 -27.12 4.35
C HIS A 26 7.19 -28.32 5.28
N SER A 27 7.82 -28.34 6.46
CA SER A 27 7.61 -29.42 7.45
C SER A 27 6.25 -29.31 8.14
N ALA A 28 5.78 -28.10 8.47
CA ALA A 28 4.43 -27.88 8.98
C ALA A 28 3.36 -28.17 7.92
N LEU A 29 3.61 -27.82 6.65
CA LEU A 29 2.74 -28.15 5.51
C LEU A 29 2.70 -29.66 5.25
N ALA A 30 3.85 -30.35 5.28
CA ALA A 30 3.94 -31.79 5.07
C ALA A 30 3.28 -32.59 6.20
N ALA A 31 3.30 -32.10 7.45
CA ALA A 31 2.52 -32.67 8.55
C ALA A 31 1.01 -32.34 8.46
N SER A 32 0.63 -31.31 7.69
CA SER A 32 -0.74 -30.82 7.53
C SER A 32 -1.52 -31.40 6.34
N GLU A 33 -0.90 -32.24 5.51
CA GLU A 33 -1.52 -32.78 4.28
C GLU A 33 -2.83 -33.55 4.56
N ASN A 34 -3.06 -33.98 5.81
CA ASN A 34 -4.23 -34.74 6.21
C ASN A 34 -5.34 -33.93 6.92
N ASN A 35 -5.14 -32.64 7.23
CA ASN A 35 -6.12 -31.84 7.99
C ASN A 35 -6.70 -30.67 7.19
N ILE A 36 -7.97 -30.81 6.79
CA ILE A 36 -8.71 -29.86 5.96
C ILE A 36 -8.78 -28.46 6.61
N PHE A 37 -8.85 -28.38 7.95
CA PHE A 37 -8.93 -27.09 8.65
C PHE A 37 -7.61 -26.33 8.59
N VAL A 38 -6.49 -27.03 8.72
CA VAL A 38 -5.16 -26.41 8.64
C VAL A 38 -4.89 -25.93 7.21
N GLN A 39 -5.27 -26.71 6.20
CA GLN A 39 -5.14 -26.30 4.79
C GLN A 39 -5.99 -25.06 4.46
N GLY A 40 -7.24 -25.03 4.95
CA GLY A 40 -8.10 -23.85 4.81
C GLY A 40 -7.47 -22.61 5.45
N ALA A 41 -6.95 -22.75 6.68
CA ALA A 41 -6.28 -21.66 7.38
C ALA A 41 -5.03 -21.18 6.63
N VAL A 42 -4.21 -22.09 6.08
CA VAL A 42 -3.04 -21.74 5.26
C VAL A 42 -3.44 -20.87 4.07
N ASN A 43 -4.51 -21.23 3.36
CA ASN A 43 -4.93 -20.51 2.16
C ASN A 43 -5.43 -19.11 2.51
N GLU A 44 -6.30 -18.97 3.52
CA GLU A 44 -6.79 -17.66 3.97
C GLU A 44 -5.64 -16.79 4.53
N MET A 45 -4.70 -17.36 5.30
CA MET A 45 -3.54 -16.61 5.80
C MET A 45 -2.60 -16.15 4.68
N LYS A 46 -2.45 -16.93 3.60
CA LYS A 46 -1.67 -16.52 2.41
C LYS A 46 -2.33 -15.35 1.67
N GLU A 47 -3.65 -15.32 1.59
CA GLU A 47 -4.38 -14.18 1.01
C GLU A 47 -4.14 -12.91 1.83
N VAL A 48 -4.17 -13.02 3.17
CA VAL A 48 -3.84 -11.90 4.06
C VAL A 48 -2.39 -11.44 3.88
N GLU A 49 -1.43 -12.36 3.68
CA GLU A 49 -0.04 -12.00 3.35
C GLU A 49 0.06 -11.24 2.02
N ALA A 50 -0.72 -11.63 1.00
CA ALA A 50 -0.74 -10.93 -0.28
C ALA A 50 -1.29 -9.50 -0.13
N VAL A 51 -2.38 -9.34 0.63
CA VAL A 51 -2.96 -8.01 0.94
C VAL A 51 -1.94 -7.14 1.69
N LEU A 52 -1.23 -7.71 2.67
CA LEU A 52 -0.14 -7.01 3.37
C LEU A 52 0.93 -6.51 2.39
N GLY A 53 1.35 -7.35 1.43
CA GLY A 53 2.35 -6.96 0.43
C GLY A 53 1.90 -5.79 -0.45
N GLU A 54 0.64 -5.79 -0.87
CA GLU A 54 0.06 -4.67 -1.63
C GLU A 54 -0.07 -3.39 -0.79
N GLU A 55 -0.49 -3.51 0.47
CA GLU A 55 -0.63 -2.39 1.38
C GLU A 55 0.73 -1.74 1.65
N LEU A 56 1.77 -2.54 1.91
CA LEU A 56 3.13 -2.04 2.09
C LEU A 56 3.66 -1.35 0.83
N THR A 57 3.36 -1.88 -0.36
CA THR A 57 3.74 -1.25 -1.63
C THR A 57 3.07 0.11 -1.82
N ARG A 58 1.79 0.23 -1.42
CA ARG A 58 1.06 1.49 -1.46
C ARG A 58 1.57 2.48 -0.42
N HIS A 59 1.78 2.03 0.82
CA HIS A 59 2.22 2.85 1.95
C HIS A 59 3.62 3.43 1.74
N PHE A 60 4.54 2.65 1.17
CA PHE A 60 5.89 3.08 0.85
C PHE A 60 6.05 3.58 -0.59
N SER A 61 4.96 3.78 -1.32
CA SER A 61 5.02 4.30 -2.68
C SER A 61 5.62 5.71 -2.66
N LEU A 62 6.75 5.88 -3.34
CA LEU A 62 7.35 7.18 -3.60
C LEU A 62 6.64 7.94 -4.73
N GLN A 63 5.58 7.36 -5.30
CA GLN A 63 4.83 8.01 -6.36
C GLN A 63 4.13 9.27 -5.84
N VAL A 64 4.10 10.27 -6.70
CA VAL A 64 3.42 11.53 -6.42
C VAL A 64 1.93 11.28 -6.43
N ASP A 65 1.28 11.46 -5.27
CA ASP A 65 -0.17 11.43 -5.23
C ASP A 65 -0.73 12.77 -5.75
N LEU A 66 -1.24 12.73 -6.98
CA LEU A 66 -1.85 13.89 -7.63
C LEU A 66 -3.10 14.37 -6.90
N ARG A 67 -3.78 13.50 -6.13
CA ARG A 67 -5.00 13.85 -5.40
C ARG A 67 -4.77 14.96 -4.38
N VAL A 68 -3.58 14.99 -3.78
CA VAL A 68 -3.18 16.05 -2.85
C VAL A 68 -3.22 17.43 -3.51
N TYR A 69 -2.90 17.50 -4.81
CA TYR A 69 -2.97 18.74 -5.58
C TYR A 69 -4.39 19.00 -6.09
N GLU A 70 -5.11 17.97 -6.54
CA GLU A 70 -6.47 18.08 -7.08
C GLU A 70 -7.51 18.52 -6.03
N ASP A 71 -7.45 17.95 -4.83
CA ASP A 71 -8.40 18.20 -3.74
C ASP A 71 -8.07 19.47 -2.93
N MET A 72 -6.95 20.14 -3.25
CA MET A 72 -6.57 21.38 -2.61
C MET A 72 -7.65 22.46 -2.82
N LEU A 73 -8.12 23.04 -1.72
CA LEU A 73 -9.11 24.11 -1.74
C LEU A 73 -8.44 25.46 -2.03
N VAL A 74 -8.95 26.14 -3.05
CA VAL A 74 -8.50 27.46 -3.50
C VAL A 74 -9.64 28.46 -3.30
N LYS A 75 -9.35 29.50 -2.51
CA LYS A 75 -10.25 30.64 -2.31
C LYS A 75 -10.10 31.62 -3.44
N LEU A 76 -11.14 31.76 -4.26
CA LEU A 76 -11.19 32.76 -5.33
C LEU A 76 -11.71 34.10 -4.78
N GLU A 77 -11.49 35.17 -5.54
CA GLU A 77 -11.90 36.53 -5.20
C GLU A 77 -13.40 36.69 -4.93
N LYS A 78 -14.24 35.87 -5.59
CA LYS A 78 -15.70 35.87 -5.43
C LYS A 78 -16.18 35.16 -4.15
N GLY A 79 -15.28 34.81 -3.23
CA GLY A 79 -15.61 34.18 -1.95
C GLY A 79 -15.91 32.67 -2.00
N GLY A 80 -15.92 32.07 -3.19
CA GLY A 80 -16.11 30.62 -3.37
C GLY A 80 -14.81 29.84 -3.14
N GLU A 81 -14.90 28.77 -2.34
CA GLU A 81 -13.87 27.74 -2.23
C GLU A 81 -14.08 26.69 -3.33
N HIS A 82 -13.06 26.49 -4.18
CA HIS A 82 -13.10 25.50 -5.23
C HIS A 82 -11.91 24.56 -5.11
N ARG A 83 -12.09 23.29 -5.50
CA ARG A 83 -10.98 22.36 -5.64
C ARG A 83 -10.10 22.78 -6.81
N MET A 84 -8.79 22.54 -6.69
CA MET A 84 -7.82 22.81 -7.76
C MET A 84 -8.23 22.14 -9.08
N SER A 85 -8.75 20.90 -9.01
CA SER A 85 -9.25 20.14 -10.16
C SER A 85 -10.42 20.80 -10.90
N SER A 86 -11.20 21.66 -10.23
CA SER A 86 -12.33 22.39 -10.85
C SER A 86 -11.90 23.66 -11.56
N ILE A 87 -10.74 24.22 -11.20
CA ILE A 87 -10.23 25.49 -11.75
C ILE A 87 -9.08 25.30 -12.73
N GLY A 88 -8.41 24.13 -12.70
CA GLY A 88 -7.31 23.80 -13.60
C GLY A 88 -7.12 22.30 -13.74
N ARG A 89 -6.47 21.89 -14.83
CA ARG A 89 -6.15 20.50 -15.13
C ARG A 89 -4.82 20.12 -14.49
N VAL A 90 -4.85 19.24 -13.50
CA VAL A 90 -3.66 18.71 -12.82
C VAL A 90 -3.10 17.52 -13.60
N SER A 91 -1.77 17.48 -13.75
CA SER A 91 -1.08 16.39 -14.41
C SER A 91 0.37 16.29 -13.94
N LEU A 92 0.97 15.10 -14.07
CA LEU A 92 2.38 14.91 -13.77
C LEU A 92 3.23 15.30 -15.01
N LYS A 93 4.14 16.27 -14.88
CA LYS A 93 5.13 16.58 -15.93
C LYS A 93 6.38 15.71 -15.79
N SER A 94 6.84 15.50 -14.56
CA SER A 94 7.92 14.58 -14.23
C SER A 94 7.74 14.05 -12.80
N PRO A 95 8.47 13.00 -12.37
CA PRO A 95 8.37 12.46 -11.00
C PRO A 95 8.67 13.48 -9.89
N VAL A 96 9.29 14.60 -10.24
CA VAL A 96 9.65 15.69 -9.31
C VAL A 96 8.87 16.98 -9.56
N MET A 97 7.94 17.00 -10.53
CA MET A 97 7.23 18.20 -10.95
C MET A 97 5.79 17.91 -11.40
N VAL A 98 4.84 18.54 -10.72
CA VAL A 98 3.43 18.59 -11.08
C VAL A 98 3.18 19.81 -11.95
N MET A 99 2.33 19.65 -12.96
CA MET A 99 1.88 20.71 -13.86
C MET A 99 0.38 20.91 -13.70
N ILE A 100 -0.02 22.16 -13.45
CA ILE A 100 -1.42 22.56 -13.36
C ILE A 100 -1.69 23.58 -14.48
N ASN A 101 -2.57 23.21 -15.40
CA ASN A 101 -2.93 24.05 -16.54
C ASN A 101 -4.24 24.81 -16.28
N PHE A 102 -4.20 26.14 -16.42
CA PHE A 102 -5.33 27.04 -16.17
C PHE A 102 -5.85 27.71 -17.45
N ALA A 103 -5.69 27.08 -18.62
CA ALA A 103 -6.16 27.63 -19.91
C ALA A 103 -7.62 28.12 -19.86
N ASP A 104 -8.49 27.40 -19.15
CA ASP A 104 -9.91 27.73 -19.03
C ASP A 104 -10.18 28.85 -18.00
N ASN A 105 -9.30 29.04 -17.01
CA ASN A 105 -9.47 30.01 -15.92
C ASN A 105 -8.15 30.74 -15.55
N PRO A 106 -7.59 31.61 -16.42
CA PRO A 106 -6.30 32.25 -16.16
C PRO A 106 -6.28 33.15 -14.92
N THR A 107 -7.44 33.71 -14.53
CA THR A 107 -7.58 34.56 -13.34
C THR A 107 -7.41 33.78 -12.02
N ALA A 108 -7.60 32.47 -12.04
CA ALA A 108 -7.46 31.61 -10.87
C ALA A 108 -5.99 31.32 -10.49
N ILE A 109 -5.04 31.53 -11.41
CA ILE A 109 -3.62 31.21 -11.22
C ILE A 109 -3.03 31.89 -9.98
N LYS A 110 -3.35 33.18 -9.77
CA LYS A 110 -2.86 33.95 -8.62
C LYS A 110 -3.32 33.34 -7.30
N TRP A 111 -4.57 32.90 -7.24
CA TRP A 111 -5.19 32.30 -6.05
C TRP A 111 -4.66 30.89 -5.80
N ALA A 112 -4.52 30.09 -6.87
CA ALA A 112 -3.92 28.77 -6.81
C ALA A 112 -2.47 28.83 -6.31
N LYS A 113 -1.68 29.80 -6.80
CA LYS A 113 -0.31 30.04 -6.36
C LYS A 113 -0.24 30.31 -4.86
N LEU A 114 -1.11 31.18 -4.35
CA LEU A 114 -1.19 31.49 -2.92
C LEU A 114 -1.66 30.30 -2.09
N ALA A 115 -2.62 29.51 -2.59
CA ALA A 115 -3.12 28.32 -1.91
C ALA A 115 -2.01 27.27 -1.74
N ILE A 116 -1.21 27.01 -2.78
CA ILE A 116 -0.07 26.10 -2.73
C ILE A 116 1.00 26.62 -1.75
N GLN A 117 1.32 27.91 -1.78
CA GLN A 117 2.29 28.50 -0.86
C GLN A 117 1.85 28.44 0.61
N LYS A 118 0.53 28.53 0.87
CA LYS A 118 -0.05 28.39 2.21
C LYS A 118 -0.31 26.94 2.62
N SER A 119 -0.20 25.99 1.68
CA SER A 119 -0.47 24.58 1.94
C SER A 119 0.64 23.95 2.78
N HIS A 120 0.34 22.77 3.33
CA HIS A 120 1.31 21.95 4.08
C HIS A 120 2.43 21.36 3.20
N LEU A 121 2.42 21.62 1.88
CA LEU A 121 3.45 21.10 0.96
C LEU A 121 4.78 21.84 1.07
N SER A 122 4.80 23.05 1.66
CA SER A 122 6.01 23.88 1.82
C SER A 122 6.84 24.08 0.53
N VAL A 123 6.17 24.10 -0.62
CA VAL A 123 6.78 24.26 -1.95
C VAL A 123 6.44 25.60 -2.58
N THR A 124 7.38 26.11 -3.37
CA THR A 124 7.18 27.34 -4.14
C THR A 124 6.86 26.99 -5.60
N PRO A 125 5.64 27.28 -6.07
CA PRO A 125 5.27 27.03 -7.46
C PRO A 125 5.80 28.12 -8.41
N GLN A 126 6.23 27.71 -9.60
CA GLN A 126 6.70 28.57 -10.69
C GLN A 126 5.62 28.72 -11.75
N GLN A 127 5.30 29.96 -12.13
CA GLN A 127 4.32 30.24 -13.17
C GLN A 127 5.01 30.46 -14.51
N GLU A 128 4.46 29.85 -15.57
CA GLU A 128 4.87 30.07 -16.96
C GLU A 128 3.60 30.21 -17.83
N GLY A 129 3.30 31.43 -18.26
CA GLY A 129 2.06 31.72 -19.00
C GLY A 129 0.80 31.31 -18.20
N VAL A 130 0.01 30.40 -18.77
CA VAL A 130 -1.22 29.84 -18.18
C VAL A 130 -0.98 28.56 -17.37
N VAL A 131 0.27 28.16 -17.18
CA VAL A 131 0.66 26.92 -16.51
C VAL A 131 1.39 27.22 -15.20
N LEU A 132 1.10 26.43 -14.17
CA LEU A 132 1.79 26.47 -12.89
C LEU A 132 2.54 25.15 -12.67
N TYR A 133 3.85 25.26 -12.45
CA TYR A 133 4.72 24.15 -12.11
C TYR A 133 4.93 24.10 -10.61
N VAL A 134 4.61 22.97 -10.01
CA VAL A 134 4.75 22.74 -8.57
C VAL A 134 5.81 21.67 -8.36
N PRO A 135 6.94 21.98 -7.72
CA PRO A 135 7.93 20.96 -7.40
C PRO A 135 7.33 20.01 -6.38
N VAL A 136 7.58 18.72 -6.54
CA VAL A 136 7.13 17.71 -5.59
C VAL A 136 8.06 17.75 -4.38
N PRO A 137 7.52 17.81 -3.14
CA PRO A 137 8.35 17.72 -1.94
C PRO A 137 9.19 16.44 -1.96
N ARG A 138 10.49 16.55 -1.74
CA ARG A 138 11.37 15.38 -1.62
C ARG A 138 11.06 14.63 -0.33
N MET A 139 11.25 13.30 -0.35
CA MET A 139 11.19 12.50 0.87
C MET A 139 12.35 12.82 1.81
N THR A 140 12.06 13.66 2.80
CA THR A 140 12.97 13.94 3.91
C THR A 140 13.17 12.68 4.75
N ARG A 141 14.29 12.65 5.50
CA ARG A 141 14.59 11.56 6.44
C ARG A 141 13.46 11.39 7.48
N GLU A 142 12.98 12.51 8.03
CA GLU A 142 11.89 12.52 9.01
C GLU A 142 10.62 11.87 8.48
N ARG A 143 10.21 12.17 7.24
CA ARG A 143 9.02 11.56 6.64
C ARG A 143 9.19 10.06 6.38
N ARG A 144 10.38 9.63 5.98
CA ARG A 144 10.71 8.20 5.84
C ARG A 144 10.67 7.48 7.19
N GLU A 145 11.20 8.10 8.24
CA GLU A 145 11.14 7.58 9.62
C GLU A 145 9.70 7.48 10.12
N GLN A 146 8.84 8.46 9.81
CA GLN A 146 7.42 8.41 10.13
C GLN A 146 6.70 7.25 9.41
N LEU A 147 6.88 7.10 8.09
CA LEU A 147 6.29 6.00 7.32
C LEU A 147 6.74 4.63 7.84
N ALA A 148 8.03 4.51 8.18
CA ALA A 148 8.61 3.33 8.82
C ALA A 148 7.99 3.02 10.19
N HIS A 149 7.71 4.05 11.00
CA HIS A 149 7.05 3.90 12.29
C HIS A 149 5.59 3.46 12.13
N GLU A 150 4.85 4.11 11.23
CA GLU A 150 3.45 3.78 10.93
C GLU A 150 3.28 2.34 10.44
N ALA A 151 4.20 1.84 9.60
CA ALA A 151 4.16 0.46 9.13
C ALA A 151 4.37 -0.57 10.27
N LYS A 152 5.30 -0.29 11.19
CA LYS A 152 5.57 -1.17 12.34
C LYS A 152 4.44 -1.11 13.39
N GLY A 153 3.76 0.02 13.49
CA GLY A 153 2.63 0.20 14.38
C GLY A 153 1.34 -0.33 13.75
N LYS A 154 0.75 0.47 12.87
CA LYS A 154 -0.61 0.27 12.37
C LYS A 154 -0.70 -0.97 11.47
N ILE A 155 0.10 -1.03 10.41
CA ILE A 155 0.01 -2.10 9.39
C ILE A 155 0.30 -3.48 10.02
N LEU A 156 1.34 -3.58 10.85
CA LEU A 156 1.64 -4.83 11.56
C LEU A 156 0.51 -5.27 12.50
N ASN A 157 -0.11 -4.33 13.22
CA ASN A 157 -1.22 -4.64 14.13
C ASN A 157 -2.46 -5.11 13.36
N ASP A 158 -2.78 -4.48 12.24
CA ASP A 158 -3.91 -4.87 11.39
C ASP A 158 -3.68 -6.27 10.79
N TYR A 159 -2.46 -6.57 10.34
CA TYR A 159 -2.07 -7.91 9.88
C TYR A 159 -2.20 -8.98 10.99
N LYS A 160 -1.70 -8.70 12.19
CA LYS A 160 -1.81 -9.63 13.33
C LYS A 160 -3.27 -9.87 13.73
N ARG A 161 -4.11 -8.84 13.67
CA ARG A 161 -5.54 -8.96 13.92
C ARG A 161 -6.19 -9.90 12.89
N ALA A 162 -5.93 -9.70 11.61
CA ALA A 162 -6.46 -10.55 10.55
C ALA A 162 -6.03 -12.02 10.72
N LEU A 163 -4.77 -12.29 11.06
CA LEU A 163 -4.31 -13.65 11.37
C LEU A 163 -5.03 -14.26 12.58
N ASN A 164 -5.29 -13.46 13.61
CA ASN A 164 -5.99 -13.92 14.81
C ASN A 164 -7.47 -14.24 14.53
N ASP A 165 -8.12 -13.47 13.67
CA ASP A 165 -9.49 -13.71 13.25
C ASP A 165 -9.61 -15.03 12.48
N ILE A 166 -8.69 -15.28 11.55
CA ILE A 166 -8.58 -16.57 10.83
C ILE A 166 -8.36 -17.72 11.82
N TYR A 167 -7.38 -17.59 12.72
CA TYR A 167 -7.10 -18.61 13.74
C TYR A 167 -8.37 -18.95 14.54
N THR A 168 -9.06 -17.93 15.05
CA THR A 168 -10.27 -18.10 15.86
C THR A 168 -11.41 -18.74 15.06
N GLN A 169 -11.54 -18.41 13.77
CA GLN A 169 -12.53 -19.00 12.88
C GLN A 169 -12.26 -20.50 12.66
N PHE A 170 -11.02 -20.88 12.36
CA PHE A 170 -10.66 -22.29 12.13
C PHE A 170 -10.63 -23.11 13.40
N GLU A 171 -10.29 -22.52 14.55
CA GLU A 171 -10.42 -23.17 15.86
C GLU A 171 -11.89 -23.47 16.19
N LYS A 172 -12.82 -22.56 15.91
CA LYS A 172 -14.26 -22.81 16.07
C LYS A 172 -14.75 -23.92 15.14
N LYS A 173 -14.34 -23.90 13.87
CA LYS A 173 -14.70 -24.93 12.87
C LYS A 173 -14.19 -26.31 13.28
N SER A 174 -12.94 -26.40 13.75
CA SER A 174 -12.35 -27.68 14.18
C SER A 174 -13.02 -28.20 15.45
N ASN A 175 -13.33 -27.34 16.43
CA ASN A 175 -14.08 -27.71 17.64
C ASN A 175 -15.47 -28.28 17.38
N GLN A 176 -16.16 -27.80 16.33
CA GLN A 176 -17.50 -28.29 15.97
C GLN A 176 -17.47 -29.60 15.20
N SER A 177 -16.37 -29.88 14.49
CA SER A 177 -16.29 -30.99 13.54
C SER A 177 -15.52 -32.20 14.09
N ILE A 178 -14.51 -31.98 14.92
CA ILE A 178 -13.65 -33.03 15.47
C ILE A 178 -14.20 -33.47 16.82
N THR A 179 -14.64 -34.72 16.92
CA THR A 179 -15.14 -35.31 18.17
C THR A 179 -14.03 -35.90 19.03
N ASN A 180 -12.92 -36.33 18.42
CA ASN A 180 -11.78 -36.91 19.12
C ASN A 180 -10.93 -35.82 19.81
N GLN A 181 -10.75 -35.94 21.14
CA GLN A 181 -10.05 -34.94 21.94
C GLN A 181 -8.56 -34.82 21.59
N ASP A 182 -7.88 -35.92 21.26
CA ASP A 182 -6.45 -35.91 20.96
C ASP A 182 -6.18 -35.27 19.59
N GLU A 183 -7.00 -35.63 18.60
CA GLU A 183 -6.96 -35.02 17.27
C GLU A 183 -7.28 -33.52 17.31
N LEU A 184 -8.23 -33.13 18.17
CA LEU A 184 -8.57 -31.72 18.36
C LEU A 184 -7.41 -30.94 18.98
N ARG A 185 -6.75 -31.48 20.00
CA ARG A 185 -5.55 -30.88 20.61
C ARG A 185 -4.43 -30.74 19.59
N HIS A 186 -4.17 -31.77 18.80
CA HIS A 186 -3.15 -31.75 17.76
C HIS A 186 -3.47 -30.67 16.70
N THR A 187 -4.72 -30.62 16.23
CA THR A 187 -5.17 -29.62 15.25
C THR A 187 -5.01 -28.18 15.77
N ARG A 188 -5.38 -27.92 17.03
CA ARG A 188 -5.22 -26.60 17.65
C ARG A 188 -3.75 -26.19 17.72
N GLN A 189 -2.86 -27.12 18.09
CA GLN A 189 -1.42 -26.85 18.13
C GLN A 189 -0.89 -26.48 16.74
N LEU A 190 -1.29 -27.22 15.71
CA LEU A 190 -0.90 -26.91 14.32
C LEU A 190 -1.40 -25.54 13.86
N LEU A 191 -2.64 -25.17 14.19
CA LEU A 191 -3.18 -23.84 13.86
C LEU A 191 -2.43 -22.72 14.57
N LEU A 192 -2.03 -22.94 15.83
CA LEU A 192 -1.26 -21.98 16.61
C LEU A 192 0.16 -21.81 16.07
N ASP A 193 0.83 -22.92 15.77
CA ASP A 193 2.18 -22.92 15.18
C ASP A 193 2.18 -22.23 13.82
N LEU A 194 1.15 -22.48 13.00
CA LEU A 194 0.93 -21.79 11.72
C LEU A 194 0.76 -20.29 11.91
N LYS A 195 -0.10 -19.85 12.85
CA LYS A 195 -0.29 -18.44 13.17
C LYS A 195 1.04 -17.79 13.53
N HIS A 196 1.80 -18.38 14.45
CA HIS A 196 3.10 -17.83 14.88
C HIS A 196 4.12 -17.76 13.74
N ALA A 197 4.15 -18.76 12.86
CA ALA A 197 5.00 -18.74 11.66
C ALA A 197 4.63 -17.57 10.73
N MET A 198 3.33 -17.35 10.48
CA MET A 198 2.85 -16.26 9.63
C MET A 198 3.04 -14.87 10.27
N GLU A 199 2.90 -14.76 11.60
CA GLU A 199 3.22 -13.53 12.33
C GLU A 199 4.69 -13.16 12.20
N LYS A 200 5.59 -14.14 12.39
CA LYS A 200 7.04 -13.94 12.24
C LYS A 200 7.39 -13.49 10.82
N ARG A 201 6.81 -14.16 9.82
CA ARG A 201 7.00 -13.83 8.41
C ARG A 201 6.53 -12.40 8.08
N GLY A 202 5.37 -11.98 8.58
CA GLY A 202 4.88 -10.62 8.41
C GLY A 202 5.80 -9.56 9.02
N VAL A 203 6.34 -9.83 10.21
CA VAL A 203 7.35 -8.96 10.85
C VAL A 203 8.60 -8.82 9.99
N GLU A 204 9.13 -9.93 9.47
CA GLU A 204 10.31 -9.94 8.61
C GLU A 204 10.08 -9.16 7.30
N LEU A 205 8.90 -9.30 6.68
CA LEU A 205 8.53 -8.56 5.47
C LEU A 205 8.49 -7.05 5.71
N ILE A 206 7.83 -6.61 6.77
CA ILE A 206 7.75 -5.19 7.14
C ILE A 206 9.14 -4.63 7.45
N ASP A 207 9.96 -5.38 8.21
CA ASP A 207 11.31 -4.93 8.55
C ASP A 207 12.24 -4.84 7.33
N THR A 208 12.08 -5.74 6.37
CA THR A 208 12.84 -5.69 5.11
C THR A 208 12.46 -4.44 4.32
N LYS A 209 11.16 -4.20 4.11
CA LYS A 209 10.67 -3.00 3.40
C LYS A 209 11.03 -1.69 4.11
N ARG A 210 11.00 -1.69 5.44
CA ARG A 210 11.42 -0.56 6.26
C ARG A 210 12.91 -0.25 6.10
N LYS A 211 13.76 -1.28 6.08
CA LYS A 211 15.20 -1.11 5.84
C LYS A 211 15.44 -0.56 4.44
N GLU A 212 14.78 -1.12 3.41
CA GLU A 212 14.85 -0.61 2.04
C GLU A 212 14.58 0.91 1.98
N LEU A 213 13.47 1.36 2.57
CA LEU A 213 13.09 2.78 2.61
C LEU A 213 14.15 3.68 3.27
N LEU A 214 14.82 3.19 4.32
CA LEU A 214 15.82 3.96 5.06
C LEU A 214 17.20 3.92 4.39
N THR A 215 17.51 2.87 3.64
CA THR A 215 18.79 2.70 2.94
C THR A 215 18.82 3.32 1.54
N GLU A 216 17.66 3.51 0.91
CA GLU A 216 17.59 4.24 -0.36
C GLU A 216 17.97 5.71 -0.13
N ILE A 217 19.26 6.00 -0.28
CA ILE A 217 19.78 7.36 -0.40
C ILE A 217 19.32 7.84 -1.79
N VAL A 218 18.22 8.59 -1.82
CA VAL A 218 17.74 9.36 -2.98
C VAL A 218 18.38 10.74 -2.98
#